data_AF-A0A3M6EJR5-F1
#
_entry.id   AF-A0A3M6EJR5-F1
#
_cell.length_a   1.000
_cell.length_b   1.000
_cell.length_c   1.000
_cell.angle_alpha   90.00
_cell.angle_beta   90.00
_cell.angle_gamma   90.00
#
_symmetry.space_group_name_H-M   'P 1'
#
loop_
_entity.id
_entity.type
_entity.pdbx_description
1 polymer ?
#
loop_
_entity_poly.entity_id
_entity_poly.type
_entity_poly.pdbx_seq_one_letter_code
_entity_poly.pdbx_strand_id
1 'polypeptide(L)' 'RSRLRYVRGDNIELAAFNADDRKEREFQMELGYVVQSGPLKNIGLLARKSIYRNDFPAGAAFRDENQTRFIVQYSLPLW' A
#
# COMPACT_ATOMS: atom_id res chain seq x y z
N ARG A 1 6.49 -11.61 9.15
CA ARG A 1 7.08 -10.84 8.02
C ARG A 1 6.88 -9.36 8.30
N SER A 2 7.93 -8.56 8.22
CA SER A 2 7.85 -7.09 8.25
C SER A 2 8.47 -6.53 6.97
N ARG A 3 7.92 -5.42 6.46
CA ARG A 3 8.49 -4.68 5.33
C ARG A 3 8.22 -3.20 5.49
N LEU A 4 9.26 -2.40 5.28
CA LEU A 4 9.18 -0.96 5.13
C LEU A 4 9.65 -0.62 3.72
N ARG A 5 8.96 0.30 3.06
CA ARG A 5 9.36 0.80 1.75
C ARG A 5 9.09 2.29 1.68
N TYR A 6 10.05 3.01 1.13
CA TYR A 6 9.88 4.39 0.72
C TYR A 6 10.12 4.46 -0.79
N VAL A 7 9.19 5.09 -1.50
CA VAL A 7 9.25 5.30 -2.94
C VAL A 7 9.12 6.78 -3.20
N ARG A 8 9.89 7.31 -4.15
CA ARG A 8 9.79 8.67 -4.64
C ARG A 8 9.86 8.64 -6.16
N GLY A 9 8.92 9.33 -6.80
CA GLY A 9 8.91 9.60 -8.23
C GLY A 9 9.06 11.10 -8.46
N ASP A 10 9.78 11.47 -9.51
CA ASP A 10 10.02 12.83 -9.95
C ASP A 10 10.02 12.90 -11.47
N ASN A 11 9.97 14.13 -12.01
CA ASN A 11 9.93 14.39 -13.45
C ASN A 11 8.73 13.71 -14.16
N ILE A 12 7.58 13.71 -13.50
CA ILE A 12 6.33 13.11 -14.01
C ILE A 12 5.61 14.12 -14.92
N GLU A 13 5.24 13.65 -16.12
CA GLU A 13 4.45 14.40 -17.10
C GLU A 13 2.99 13.92 -17.10
N LEU A 14 2.06 14.85 -16.89
CA LEU A 14 0.62 14.64 -16.92
C LEU A 14 0.03 15.39 -18.12
N ALA A 15 0.19 14.83 -19.31
CA ALA A 15 -0.23 15.46 -20.57
C ALA A 15 -1.71 15.92 -20.57
N ALA A 16 -2.61 15.13 -19.97
CA ALA A 16 -4.04 15.47 -19.88
C ALA A 16 -4.33 16.74 -19.04
N PHE A 17 -3.39 17.17 -18.20
CA PHE A 17 -3.51 18.35 -17.35
C PHE A 17 -2.48 19.44 -17.68
N ASN A 18 -1.72 19.30 -18.77
CA ASN A 18 -0.63 20.21 -19.15
C ASN A 18 0.30 20.52 -17.97
N ALA A 19 0.69 19.46 -17.25
CA ALA A 19 1.40 19.55 -15.98
C ALA A 19 2.69 18.71 -16.04
N ASP A 20 3.83 19.39 -15.97
CA ASP A 20 5.16 18.78 -16.04
C ASP A 20 5.91 18.92 -14.69
N ASP A 21 7.05 18.24 -14.57
CA ASP A 21 7.92 18.17 -13.37
C ASP A 21 7.17 17.83 -12.08
N ARG A 22 6.24 16.88 -12.16
CA ARG A 22 5.45 16.44 -11.01
C ARG A 22 6.17 15.38 -10.19
N LYS A 23 5.84 15.33 -8.91
CA LYS A 23 6.53 14.55 -7.88
C LYS A 23 5.53 13.82 -7.03
N GLU A 24 5.90 12.59 -6.71
CA GLU A 24 5.13 11.74 -5.80
C GLU A 24 6.05 11.06 -4.80
N ARG A 25 5.49 10.71 -3.65
CA ARG A 25 6.17 9.89 -2.66
C ARG A 25 5.19 9.00 -1.93
N GLU A 26 5.67 7.81 -1.59
CA GLU A 26 4.90 6.85 -0.83
C GLU A 26 5.76 6.24 0.28
N PHE A 27 5.22 6.22 1.48
CA PHE A 27 5.78 5.45 2.58
C PHE A 27 4.84 4.29 2.92
N GLN A 28 5.35 3.07 2.79
CA GLN A 28 4.60 1.84 3.03
C GLN A 28 5.17 1.08 4.22
N MET A 29 4.28 0.67 5.11
CA MET A 29 4.58 -0.20 6.26
C MET A 29 3.72 -1.46 6.18
N GLU A 30 4.35 -2.61 6.36
CA GLU A 30 3.70 -3.91 6.34
C GLU A 30 4.18 -4.76 7.52
N LEU A 31 3.23 -5.30 8.28
CA LEU A 31 3.47 -6.26 9.35
C LEU A 31 2.51 -7.43 9.16
N GLY A 32 3.07 -8.63 8.99
CA GLY A 32 2.33 -9.86 8.81
C GLY A 32 2.77 -10.94 9.78
N TYR A 33 1.82 -11.73 10.25
CA TYR A 33 2.02 -12.85 11.16
C TYR A 33 1.16 -14.03 10.73
N VAL A 34 1.69 -15.25 10.84
CA VAL A 34 0.93 -16.48 10.57
C VAL A 34 0.98 -17.34 11.81
N VAL A 35 -0.19 -17.72 12.31
CA VAL A 35 -0.32 -18.60 13.48
C VAL A 35 0.18 -20.00 13.11
N GLN A 36 1.22 -20.47 13.80
CA GLN A 36 1.89 -21.74 13.47
C GLN A 36 1.27 -22.97 14.15
N SER A 37 0.48 -22.80 15.20
CA SER A 37 -0.03 -23.90 16.04
C SER A 37 -1.38 -23.59 16.69
N GLY A 38 -2.04 -24.63 17.23
CA GLY A 38 -3.32 -24.52 17.93
C GLY A 38 -4.54 -24.50 16.99
N PRO A 39 -5.74 -24.21 17.52
CA PRO A 39 -6.99 -24.26 16.75
C PRO A 39 -7.07 -23.23 15.60
N LEU A 40 -6.25 -22.18 15.68
CA LEU A 40 -6.17 -21.11 14.67
C LEU A 40 -4.94 -21.25 13.77
N LYS A 41 -4.33 -22.44 13.71
CA LYS A 41 -3.18 -22.72 12.84
C LYS A 41 -3.51 -22.34 11.39
N ASN A 42 -2.54 -21.74 10.70
CA ASN A 42 -2.63 -21.24 9.33
C ASN A 42 -3.49 -19.99 9.12
N ILE A 43 -4.01 -19.34 10.17
CA ILE A 43 -4.56 -17.99 10.02
C ILE A 43 -3.41 -17.00 9.81
N GLY A 44 -3.46 -16.30 8.69
CA GLY A 44 -2.59 -15.18 8.35
C GLY A 44 -3.23 -13.85 8.73
N LEU A 45 -2.49 -13.03 9.46
CA LEU A 45 -2.83 -11.67 9.81
C LEU A 45 -1.86 -10.74 9.11
N LEU A 46 -2.36 -9.67 8.50
CA LEU A 46 -1.55 -8.71 7.77
C LEU A 46 -2.12 -7.31 7.94
N ALA A 47 -1.32 -6.44 8.55
CA ALA A 47 -1.57 -5.02 8.64
C ALA A 47 -0.67 -4.28 7.64
N ARG A 48 -1.27 -3.37 6.86
CA ARG A 48 -0.57 -2.52 5.90
C ARG A 48 -1.02 -1.07 6.09
N LYS A 49 -0.05 -0.16 6.09
CA LYS A 49 -0.28 1.28 6.05
C LYS A 49 0.48 1.87 4.87
N SER A 50 -0.20 2.66 4.05
CA SER A 50 0.41 3.49 3.03
C SER A 50 0.09 4.96 3.30
N ILE A 51 1.11 5.80 3.16
CA ILE A 51 1.02 7.25 3.21
C ILE A 51 1.53 7.74 1.86
N TYR A 52 0.60 8.13 1.00
CA TYR A 52 0.87 8.56 -0.37
C TYR A 52 0.64 10.06 -0.51
N ARG A 53 1.59 10.75 -1.13
CA ARG A 53 1.53 12.20 -1.37
C ARG A 53 1.98 12.52 -2.79
N ASN A 54 1.32 13.47 -3.44
CA ASN A 54 1.68 13.98 -4.76
C ASN A 54 1.43 15.49 -4.88
N ASP A 55 1.94 16.09 -5.96
CA ASP A 55 1.69 17.49 -6.35
C ASP A 55 0.82 17.59 -7.61
N PHE A 56 -0.07 16.60 -7.80
CA PHE A 56 -0.88 16.50 -9.00
C PHE A 56 -2.06 17.48 -8.99
N PRO A 57 -2.55 17.90 -10.17
CA PRO A 57 -3.74 18.75 -10.28
C PRO A 57 -4.97 18.08 -9.66
N ALA A 58 -5.91 18.88 -9.12
CA ALA A 58 -7.08 18.38 -8.39
C ALA A 58 -8.03 17.45 -9.18
N GLY A 59 -7.94 17.47 -10.51
CA GLY A 59 -8.67 16.57 -11.42
C GLY A 59 -7.98 15.22 -11.68
N ALA A 60 -6.75 15.03 -11.19
CA ALA A 60 -6.03 13.77 -11.36
C ALA A 60 -6.67 12.64 -10.55
N ALA A 61 -6.58 11.41 -11.06
CA ALA A 61 -7.15 10.23 -10.42
C ALA A 61 -6.47 9.92 -9.07
N PHE A 62 -5.17 10.19 -8.96
CA PHE A 62 -4.39 9.96 -7.74
C PHE A 62 -4.29 11.24 -6.92
N ARG A 63 -4.65 11.13 -5.64
CA ARG A 63 -4.65 12.23 -4.68
C ARG A 63 -3.88 11.80 -3.44
N ASP A 64 -3.54 12.77 -2.61
CA ASP A 64 -2.99 12.50 -1.29
C ASP A 64 -3.91 11.56 -0.51
N GLU A 65 -3.38 10.41 -0.10
CA GLU A 65 -4.15 9.38 0.60
C GLU A 65 -3.36 8.79 1.77
N ASN A 66 -4.09 8.48 2.85
CA ASN A 66 -3.59 7.67 3.95
C ASN A 66 -4.43 6.40 4.01
N GLN A 67 -3.88 5.30 3.51
CA GLN A 67 -4.60 4.04 3.41
C GLN A 67 -4.16 3.07 4.50
N THR A 68 -5.12 2.51 5.25
CA THR A 68 -4.87 1.42 6.20
C THR A 68 -5.64 0.19 5.72
N ARG A 69 -4.97 -0.96 5.62
CA ARG A 69 -5.58 -2.25 5.29
C ARG A 69 -5.26 -3.26 6.37
N PHE A 70 -6.29 -3.87 6.93
CA PHE A 70 -6.18 -5.05 7.79
C PHE A 70 -6.75 -6.25 7.05
N ILE A 71 -5.94 -7.28 6.90
CA ILE A 71 -6.27 -8.48 6.12
C ILE A 71 -6.15 -9.67 7.07
N VAL A 72 -7.22 -10.45 7.13
CA VAL A 72 -7.26 -11.76 7.80
C VAL A 72 -7.50 -12.79 6.71
N GLN A 73 -6.61 -13.76 6.62
CA GLN A 73 -6.64 -14.78 5.58
C GLN A 73 -6.58 -16.16 6.23
N TYR A 74 -7.45 -17.05 5.79
CA TYR A 74 -7.40 -18.46 6.13
C TYR A 74 -7.63 -19.27 4.86
N SER A 75 -6.72 -20.19 4.58
CA SER A 75 -6.81 -21.07 3.41
C SER A 75 -7.27 -22.45 3.86
N LEU A 76 -8.47 -22.84 3.45
CA LEU A 76 -9.02 -24.17 3.70
C LEU A 76 -8.71 -25.09 2.51
N PRO A 77 -7.85 -26.11 2.67
CA PRO A 77 -7.68 -27.13 1.65
C PRO A 77 -8.93 -28.03 1.63
N LEU A 78 -9.48 -28.26 0.43
CA LEU A 78 -10.73 -29.01 0.25
C LEU A 78 -10.50 -30.45 -0.24
N TRP A 79 -9.35 -30.75 -0.87
CA TRP A 79 -8.89 -32.07 -1.28
C TRP A 79 -7.38 -32.06 -1.50
#